data_AF-A0A6L5HYL9-F1
#
_entry.id   AF-A0A6L5HYL9-F1
#
_cell.length_a   1.000
_cell.length_b   1.000
_cell.length_c   1.000
_cell.angle_alpha   90.00
_cell.angle_beta   90.00
_cell.angle_gamma   90.00
#
_symmetry.space_group_name_H-M   'P 1'
#
loop_
_entity.id
_entity.type
_entity.pdbx_description
1 polymer ?
#
loop_
_entity_poly.entity_id
_entity_poly.type
_entity_poly.pdbx_seq_one_letter_code
_entity_poly.pdbx_strand_id
1 'polypeptide(L)'
;MKRMNITVGSRTTVGGVVVTGWELMTINDQILAREGDSIECPVCGSTGVIVLCGPRHDESLGGRQAALEGDLCQCLCRPAPRLIPDQYIRGQVLGDARGPQQSYMEYLAQWPESPAPKKTAPASAHPELEEEDEEEELESGITLHVGLFFDGTGNNQGNSEAAKGCLAISLGMGEQEGADIRQHCASFGFDGKGNSPDNSYSNDVTNVARLYELYPDHADTQLPQEAEEAFLKVYLEGIGTVTGQADSLYSQGSGQGSSGVVARVEQAPALILEQIRTLQDNNPGLTIWRIVIDLFGFSRGAAAARHCANDLVKGADSLLAKALPAGSPLLVASFKWRHRTDFNLNFIGLFDTVAGVVAPLSGDFSPHNASNPGLDLYLAPGIARHVVQFVARHEYRHNFSLTRTDNDVELPGVHSDIGGGYLPLATEKVLLSKPQSSQVPVDMPETSTVAYDRARQLLGVMLPDLEPYLQRWSVDTWAVVLPYNKRRDMFAEKRVYAALRSERQVHGQLSLIYLRAMRELGIRNGVPFDVVPDTSAFALPADLQTIAVKLQAYAVGDSFPGLTLEEVALLQRKYVHLSGNWNAVWGKHNSDIEVLFINRPAVGGKRAVHPNE
;
A
#
# COMPACT_ATOMS: atom_id res chain seq x y z
N MET A 1 -25.51 2.92 -12.63
CA MET A 1 -26.49 1.85 -12.94
C MET A 1 -27.73 2.01 -12.05
N LYS A 2 -28.94 1.81 -12.58
CA LYS A 2 -30.18 1.79 -11.76
C LYS A 2 -30.71 0.36 -11.68
N ARG A 3 -31.08 -0.11 -10.49
CA ARG A 3 -31.71 -1.42 -10.27
C ARG A 3 -33.05 -1.22 -9.56
N MET A 4 -34.13 -1.73 -10.13
CA MET A 4 -35.47 -1.55 -9.55
C MET A 4 -35.72 -2.49 -8.37
N ASN A 5 -36.50 -2.05 -7.37
CA ASN A 5 -36.93 -2.94 -6.29
C ASN A 5 -37.91 -4.00 -6.82
N ILE A 6 -37.84 -5.21 -6.27
CA ILE A 6 -38.71 -6.33 -6.61
C ILE A 6 -39.93 -6.35 -5.70
N THR A 7 -41.10 -6.69 -6.24
CA THR A 7 -42.34 -6.84 -5.48
C THR A 7 -42.89 -8.27 -5.58
N VAL A 8 -43.84 -8.62 -4.70
CA VAL A 8 -44.63 -9.85 -4.82
C VAL A 8 -45.40 -9.79 -6.14
N GLY A 9 -45.34 -10.88 -6.91
CA GLY A 9 -45.86 -10.93 -8.29
C GLY A 9 -44.78 -10.76 -9.36
N SER A 10 -43.61 -10.21 -9.01
CA SER A 10 -42.48 -10.08 -9.94
C SER A 10 -42.03 -11.43 -10.47
N ARG A 11 -41.57 -11.45 -11.72
CA ARG A 11 -41.21 -12.69 -12.42
C ARG A 11 -39.71 -12.93 -12.44
N THR A 12 -39.31 -14.16 -12.68
CA THR A 12 -37.92 -14.48 -13.02
C THR A 12 -37.75 -14.65 -14.54
N THR A 13 -36.51 -14.72 -15.01
CA THR A 13 -36.15 -14.99 -16.42
C THR A 13 -36.69 -16.32 -16.96
N VAL A 14 -37.19 -17.21 -16.10
CA VAL A 14 -37.85 -18.46 -16.50
C VAL A 14 -39.32 -18.51 -16.08
N GLY A 15 -39.90 -17.36 -15.74
CA GLY A 15 -41.31 -17.21 -15.41
C GLY A 15 -41.70 -17.58 -13.98
N GLY A 16 -40.73 -17.81 -13.08
CA GLY A 16 -41.00 -18.01 -11.65
C GLY A 16 -41.57 -16.76 -11.01
N VAL A 17 -42.45 -16.89 -10.01
CA VAL A 17 -43.21 -15.77 -9.43
C VAL A 17 -42.83 -15.60 -7.97
N VAL A 18 -42.48 -14.37 -7.56
CA VAL A 18 -42.26 -14.02 -6.15
C VAL A 18 -43.60 -14.07 -5.40
N VAL A 19 -43.68 -14.83 -4.32
CA VAL A 19 -44.94 -15.09 -3.60
C VAL A 19 -44.98 -14.58 -2.16
N THR A 20 -43.82 -14.26 -1.56
CA THR A 20 -43.78 -13.62 -0.23
C THR A 20 -43.02 -12.30 -0.27
N GLY A 21 -43.29 -11.43 0.70
CA GLY A 21 -42.66 -10.12 0.83
C GLY A 21 -42.79 -9.56 2.24
N TRP A 22 -42.49 -8.28 2.42
CA TRP A 22 -42.66 -7.55 3.68
C TRP A 22 -43.91 -6.69 3.70
N GLU A 23 -44.96 -7.17 4.36
CA GLU A 23 -46.30 -6.55 4.36
C GLU A 23 -46.34 -5.09 4.85
N LEU A 24 -45.31 -4.61 5.56
CA LEU A 24 -45.24 -3.24 6.07
C LEU A 24 -44.74 -2.21 5.04
N MET A 25 -44.38 -2.64 3.83
CA MET A 25 -43.97 -1.71 2.76
C MET A 25 -44.48 -2.19 1.39
N THR A 26 -45.13 -1.27 0.68
CA THR A 26 -45.66 -1.51 -0.67
C THR A 26 -45.13 -0.50 -1.68
N ILE A 27 -45.14 -0.88 -2.96
CA ILE A 27 -45.03 0.01 -4.11
C ILE A 27 -46.23 -0.29 -5.01
N ASN A 28 -47.05 0.72 -5.34
CA ASN A 28 -48.27 0.54 -6.15
C ASN A 28 -49.16 -0.60 -5.63
N ASP A 29 -49.38 -0.63 -4.31
CA ASP A 29 -50.16 -1.67 -3.61
C ASP A 29 -49.61 -3.10 -3.73
N GLN A 30 -48.39 -3.29 -4.26
CA GLN A 30 -47.66 -4.56 -4.26
C GLN A 30 -46.61 -4.59 -3.15
N ILE A 31 -46.53 -5.72 -2.45
CA ILE A 31 -45.66 -5.89 -1.28
C ILE A 31 -44.19 -5.98 -1.72
N LEU A 32 -43.29 -5.27 -1.04
CA LEU A 32 -41.87 -5.31 -1.38
C LEU A 32 -41.23 -6.65 -1.00
N ALA A 33 -40.43 -7.22 -1.91
CA ALA A 33 -39.72 -8.47 -1.68
C ALA A 33 -38.31 -8.21 -1.09
N ARG A 34 -37.81 -9.20 -0.34
CA ARG A 34 -36.52 -9.14 0.36
C ARG A 34 -35.73 -10.42 0.17
N GLU A 35 -34.43 -10.35 0.50
CA GLU A 35 -33.55 -11.51 0.61
C GLU A 35 -34.22 -12.67 1.34
N GLY A 36 -34.35 -13.84 0.74
CA GLY A 36 -34.94 -15.04 1.34
C GLY A 36 -36.44 -15.21 1.15
N ASP A 37 -37.12 -14.27 0.49
CA ASP A 37 -38.55 -14.41 0.19
C ASP A 37 -38.78 -15.43 -0.93
N SER A 38 -39.91 -16.13 -0.87
CA SER A 38 -40.16 -17.33 -1.67
C SER A 38 -40.54 -16.99 -3.11
N ILE A 39 -40.14 -17.86 -4.03
CA ILE A 39 -40.43 -17.80 -5.46
C ILE A 39 -40.92 -19.17 -5.92
N GLU A 40 -42.09 -19.24 -6.56
CA GLU A 40 -42.55 -20.47 -7.19
C GLU A 40 -41.96 -20.58 -8.59
N CYS A 41 -41.15 -21.61 -8.86
CA CYS A 41 -40.49 -21.79 -10.15
C CYS A 41 -41.24 -22.82 -11.03
N PRO A 42 -41.83 -22.43 -12.17
CA PRO A 42 -42.59 -23.34 -13.01
C PRO A 42 -41.72 -24.33 -13.78
N VAL A 43 -40.44 -24.01 -14.00
CA VAL A 43 -39.54 -24.86 -14.79
C VAL A 43 -39.06 -26.08 -14.03
N CYS A 44 -38.76 -25.94 -12.74
CA CYS A 44 -38.26 -27.04 -11.92
C CYS A 44 -39.25 -27.51 -10.84
N GLY A 45 -40.41 -26.85 -10.72
CA GLY A 45 -41.47 -27.20 -9.77
C GLY A 45 -41.14 -26.95 -8.29
N SER A 46 -39.94 -26.47 -7.96
CA SER A 46 -39.53 -26.17 -6.59
C SER A 46 -39.89 -24.74 -6.18
N THR A 47 -40.18 -24.54 -4.89
CA THR A 47 -40.14 -23.22 -4.25
C THR A 47 -38.69 -22.80 -4.05
N GLY A 48 -38.24 -21.81 -4.80
CA GLY A 48 -36.96 -21.15 -4.59
C GLY A 48 -37.05 -19.99 -3.62
N VAL A 49 -35.92 -19.39 -3.30
CA VAL A 49 -35.85 -18.17 -2.48
C VAL A 49 -35.05 -17.08 -3.19
N ILE A 50 -35.35 -15.82 -2.87
CA ILE A 50 -34.57 -14.68 -3.37
C ILE A 50 -33.18 -14.72 -2.76
N VAL A 51 -32.15 -14.67 -3.60
CA VAL A 51 -30.75 -14.50 -3.20
C VAL A 51 -30.21 -13.23 -3.82
N LEU A 52 -29.64 -12.38 -2.97
CA LEU A 52 -29.12 -11.09 -3.35
C LEU A 52 -27.81 -11.23 -4.13
N CYS A 53 -27.71 -10.60 -5.30
CA CYS A 53 -26.46 -10.54 -6.07
C CYS A 53 -26.24 -9.15 -6.69
N GLY A 54 -24.98 -8.76 -6.89
CA GLY A 54 -24.64 -7.45 -7.47
C GLY A 54 -24.78 -6.25 -6.50
N PRO A 55 -24.32 -5.06 -6.94
CA PRO A 55 -24.21 -3.87 -6.11
C PRO A 55 -25.58 -3.38 -5.62
N ARG A 56 -25.61 -2.77 -4.42
CA ARG A 56 -26.79 -2.18 -3.78
C ARG A 56 -26.38 -1.16 -2.72
N HIS A 57 -27.25 -0.20 -2.45
CA HIS A 57 -27.24 0.57 -1.20
C HIS A 57 -27.91 -0.24 -0.09
N ASP A 58 -27.55 0.04 1.15
CA ASP A 58 -28.19 -0.58 2.32
C ASP A 58 -29.66 -0.13 2.40
N GLU A 59 -30.57 -1.10 2.30
CA GLU A 59 -32.02 -0.89 2.42
C GLU A 59 -32.62 -2.06 3.20
N SER A 60 -32.52 -1.96 4.52
CA SER A 60 -32.99 -2.99 5.45
C SER A 60 -34.50 -2.88 5.71
N LEU A 61 -35.19 -3.99 5.53
CA LEU A 61 -36.63 -4.13 5.68
C LEU A 61 -36.88 -5.26 6.69
N GLY A 62 -37.13 -4.90 7.95
CA GLY A 62 -37.28 -5.87 9.04
C GLY A 62 -36.04 -6.75 9.25
N GLY A 63 -34.84 -6.18 9.09
CA GLY A 63 -33.56 -6.88 9.29
C GLY A 63 -33.06 -7.70 8.08
N ARG A 64 -33.81 -7.71 6.98
CA ARG A 64 -33.43 -8.36 5.71
C ARG A 64 -33.36 -7.32 4.59
N GLN A 65 -32.40 -7.45 3.69
CA GLN A 65 -32.18 -6.48 2.63
C GLN A 65 -33.24 -6.55 1.53
N ALA A 66 -33.59 -5.39 0.95
CA ALA A 66 -34.52 -5.30 -0.17
C ALA A 66 -33.99 -6.07 -1.41
N ALA A 67 -34.90 -6.78 -2.08
CA ALA A 67 -34.60 -7.48 -3.32
C ALA A 67 -34.61 -6.51 -4.51
N LEU A 68 -33.64 -6.66 -5.41
CA LEU A 68 -33.45 -5.79 -6.57
C LEU A 68 -33.45 -6.59 -7.88
N GLU A 69 -33.80 -5.91 -8.97
CA GLU A 69 -33.68 -6.36 -10.35
C GLU A 69 -32.35 -7.09 -10.58
N GLY A 70 -32.41 -8.30 -11.15
CA GLY A 70 -31.25 -9.13 -11.42
C GLY A 70 -30.80 -10.03 -10.26
N ASP A 71 -31.36 -9.87 -9.05
CA ASP A 71 -31.20 -10.83 -7.94
C ASP A 71 -31.73 -12.23 -8.34
N LEU A 72 -31.28 -13.27 -7.65
CA LEU A 72 -31.44 -14.64 -8.12
C LEU A 72 -32.63 -15.33 -7.47
N CYS A 73 -33.27 -16.22 -8.24
CA CYS A 73 -34.17 -17.24 -7.74
C CYS A 73 -33.38 -18.52 -7.47
N GLN A 74 -33.12 -18.81 -6.20
CA GLN A 74 -32.45 -20.03 -5.76
C GLN A 74 -33.43 -21.21 -5.76
N CYS A 75 -33.76 -21.70 -6.95
CA CYS A 75 -34.52 -22.93 -7.17
C CYS A 75 -33.61 -24.04 -7.73
N LEU A 76 -34.19 -25.15 -8.19
CA LEU A 76 -33.44 -26.26 -8.80
C LEU A 76 -32.96 -25.99 -10.25
N CYS A 77 -33.33 -24.85 -10.85
CA CYS A 77 -32.87 -24.51 -12.21
C CYS A 77 -31.36 -24.21 -12.25
N ARG A 78 -30.74 -24.52 -13.41
CA ARG A 78 -29.34 -24.21 -13.72
C ARG A 78 -29.24 -23.64 -15.14
N PRO A 79 -28.76 -22.39 -15.34
CA PRO A 79 -28.39 -21.42 -14.30
C PRO A 79 -29.58 -20.96 -13.46
N ALA A 80 -29.31 -20.40 -12.27
CA ALA A 80 -30.35 -19.83 -11.40
C ALA A 80 -31.06 -18.66 -12.14
N PRO A 81 -32.40 -18.65 -12.22
CA PRO A 81 -33.14 -17.57 -12.89
C PRO A 81 -32.94 -16.23 -12.19
N ARG A 82 -33.01 -15.12 -12.94
CA ARG A 82 -32.89 -13.76 -12.40
C ARG A 82 -34.24 -13.10 -12.24
N LEU A 83 -34.41 -12.28 -11.21
CA LEU A 83 -35.60 -11.48 -10.96
C LEU A 83 -35.71 -10.33 -11.98
N ILE A 84 -36.92 -10.16 -12.49
CA ILE A 84 -37.32 -9.12 -13.42
C ILE A 84 -38.35 -8.27 -12.66
N PRO A 85 -38.13 -6.95 -12.55
CA PRO A 85 -39.06 -6.07 -11.85
C PRO A 85 -40.36 -5.93 -12.65
N ASP A 86 -41.48 -5.79 -11.93
CA ASP A 86 -42.80 -5.46 -12.47
C ASP A 86 -43.17 -3.98 -12.26
N GLN A 87 -42.31 -3.23 -11.58
CA GLN A 87 -42.45 -1.80 -11.33
C GLN A 87 -41.14 -1.07 -11.61
N TYR A 88 -41.24 0.21 -12.00
CA TYR A 88 -40.09 1.03 -12.40
C TYR A 88 -40.04 2.39 -11.69
N ILE A 89 -40.88 2.59 -10.68
CA ILE A 89 -41.01 3.87 -9.96
C ILE A 89 -39.96 3.97 -8.86
N ARG A 90 -39.73 2.88 -8.10
CA ARG A 90 -38.75 2.84 -7.02
C ARG A 90 -37.61 1.88 -7.34
N GLY A 91 -36.39 2.36 -7.16
CA GLY A 91 -35.19 1.62 -7.45
C GLY A 91 -33.97 2.35 -6.92
N GLN A 92 -32.88 1.62 -6.78
CA GLN A 92 -31.64 2.19 -6.30
C GLN A 92 -30.83 2.71 -7.49
N VAL A 93 -30.44 3.98 -7.41
CA VAL A 93 -29.43 4.56 -8.31
C VAL A 93 -28.07 4.30 -7.69
N LEU A 94 -27.37 3.34 -8.26
CA LEU A 94 -26.04 2.93 -7.82
C LEU A 94 -25.04 3.78 -8.59
N GLY A 95 -24.37 4.67 -7.84
CA GLY A 95 -23.31 5.54 -8.36
C GLY A 95 -22.31 4.74 -9.18
N ASP A 96 -21.97 5.25 -10.35
CA ASP A 96 -21.27 4.62 -11.47
C ASP A 96 -20.59 3.26 -11.17
N ALA A 97 -21.39 2.20 -11.24
CA ALA A 97 -20.95 1.03 -11.98
C ALA A 97 -20.90 1.46 -13.46
N ARG A 98 -19.69 1.79 -13.91
CA ARG A 98 -19.19 1.85 -15.30
C ARG A 98 -20.27 2.14 -16.35
N GLY A 99 -20.20 3.34 -16.92
CA GLY A 99 -20.93 3.70 -18.14
C GLY A 99 -20.69 2.71 -19.30
N PRO A 100 -21.47 2.83 -20.39
CA PRO A 100 -21.46 1.85 -21.47
C PRO A 100 -20.06 1.67 -22.06
N GLN A 101 -19.57 0.42 -22.04
CA GLN A 101 -18.39 -0.07 -22.76
C GLN A 101 -17.12 0.77 -22.61
N GLN A 102 -16.69 1.02 -21.37
CA GLN A 102 -15.26 1.17 -21.11
C GLN A 102 -14.79 -0.02 -20.28
N SER A 103 -13.97 -0.88 -20.89
CA SER A 103 -13.32 -2.00 -20.22
C SER A 103 -12.44 -1.50 -19.07
N TYR A 104 -12.28 -2.31 -18.02
CA TYR A 104 -11.36 -1.99 -16.92
C TYR A 104 -9.95 -1.67 -17.43
N MET A 105 -9.54 -2.34 -18.51
CA MET A 105 -8.29 -2.08 -19.24
C MET A 105 -8.24 -0.67 -19.84
N GLU A 106 -9.33 -0.18 -20.43
CA GLU A 106 -9.40 1.18 -20.98
C GLU A 106 -9.45 2.24 -19.89
N TYR A 107 -10.07 1.97 -18.72
CA TYR A 107 -9.98 2.85 -17.56
C TYR A 107 -8.55 2.93 -17.00
N LEU A 108 -7.84 1.80 -16.93
CA LEU A 108 -6.44 1.79 -16.48
C LEU A 108 -5.48 2.42 -17.49
N ALA A 109 -5.78 2.29 -18.78
CA ALA A 109 -5.07 2.98 -19.85
C ALA A 109 -5.38 4.48 -19.92
N GLN A 110 -6.44 4.96 -19.26
CA GLN A 110 -6.59 6.39 -19.03
C GLN A 110 -5.56 6.83 -18.02
N TRP A 111 -4.69 7.73 -18.46
CA TRP A 111 -3.76 8.42 -17.59
C TRP A 111 -4.39 9.71 -17.10
N PRO A 112 -4.18 10.10 -15.83
CA PRO A 112 -4.41 11.48 -15.43
C PRO A 112 -3.71 12.39 -16.44
N GLU A 113 -4.25 13.58 -16.69
CA GLU A 113 -3.45 14.61 -17.36
C GLU A 113 -2.10 14.66 -16.63
N SER A 114 -0.99 14.62 -17.38
CA SER A 114 0.35 14.77 -16.79
C SER A 114 0.25 15.85 -15.74
N PRO A 115 0.82 15.67 -14.53
CA PRO A 115 0.86 16.75 -13.57
C PRO A 115 1.46 17.90 -14.34
N ALA A 116 0.62 18.88 -14.71
CA ALA A 116 1.14 20.09 -15.31
C ALA A 116 2.20 20.52 -14.31
N PRO A 117 3.37 21.01 -14.75
CA PRO A 117 4.15 21.81 -13.84
C PRO A 117 3.15 22.87 -13.37
N LYS A 118 2.58 22.69 -12.16
CA LYS A 118 2.06 23.80 -11.40
C LYS A 118 3.28 24.67 -11.43
N LYS A 119 3.18 25.79 -12.15
CA LYS A 119 4.16 26.83 -12.03
C LYS A 119 4.21 27.03 -10.52
N THR A 120 5.22 26.43 -9.87
CA THR A 120 5.88 27.10 -8.79
C THR A 120 6.02 28.48 -9.38
N ALA A 121 5.31 29.43 -8.77
CA ALA A 121 5.49 30.83 -9.16
C ALA A 121 7.00 30.96 -9.36
N PRO A 122 7.48 31.45 -10.52
CA PRO A 122 8.91 31.73 -10.65
C PRO A 122 9.22 32.44 -9.35
N ALA A 123 10.15 31.90 -8.56
CA ALA A 123 10.51 32.44 -7.25
C ALA A 123 10.38 33.93 -7.43
N SER A 124 9.36 34.54 -6.79
CA SER A 124 8.92 35.86 -7.21
C SER A 124 10.19 36.65 -7.30
N ALA A 125 10.45 37.23 -8.47
CA ALA A 125 11.29 38.39 -8.54
C ALA A 125 10.57 39.39 -7.64
N HIS A 126 10.81 39.24 -6.34
CA HIS A 126 10.68 40.32 -5.41
C HIS A 126 11.51 41.42 -6.06
N PRO A 127 11.04 42.67 -5.99
CA PRO A 127 11.91 43.77 -6.35
C PRO A 127 13.23 43.50 -5.63
N GLU A 128 14.33 43.63 -6.35
CA GLU A 128 15.57 44.09 -5.72
C GLU A 128 15.17 45.38 -4.98
N LEU A 129 14.62 45.22 -3.77
CA LEU A 129 14.93 46.15 -2.72
C LEU A 129 16.43 45.92 -2.60
N GLU A 130 17.17 46.90 -3.12
CA GLU A 130 18.50 47.22 -2.64
C GLU A 130 18.38 47.29 -1.11
N GLU A 131 18.42 46.13 -0.44
CA GLU A 131 18.88 46.03 0.92
C GLU A 131 20.33 46.46 0.79
N GLU A 132 20.60 47.68 1.23
CA GLU A 132 21.95 48.21 1.35
C GLU A 132 22.79 47.09 1.97
N ASP A 133 23.75 46.58 1.18
CA ASP A 133 24.75 45.62 1.62
C ASP A 133 25.49 46.25 2.81
N GLU A 134 24.99 46.02 4.03
CA GLU A 134 25.87 46.01 5.18
C GLU A 134 26.82 44.85 4.92
N GLU A 135 28.07 45.18 4.62
CA GLU A 135 29.18 44.23 4.48
C GLU A 135 29.31 43.42 5.79
N GLU A 136 28.45 42.41 5.97
CA GLU A 136 28.65 41.37 6.98
C GLU A 136 29.86 40.57 6.51
N GLU A 137 30.93 40.58 7.30
CA GLU A 137 32.12 39.77 7.07
C GLU A 137 31.69 38.33 6.72
N LEU A 138 31.98 37.88 5.49
CA LEU A 138 31.68 36.52 5.03
C LEU A 138 32.35 35.50 5.96
N GLU A 139 31.63 35.00 6.95
CA GLU A 139 32.09 33.90 7.80
C GLU A 139 32.37 32.68 6.89
N SER A 140 33.64 32.28 6.80
CA SER A 140 34.06 31.15 5.97
C SER A 140 33.54 29.83 6.55
N GLY A 141 32.86 29.02 5.74
CA GLY A 141 32.47 27.67 6.07
C GLY A 141 31.90 26.93 4.86
N ILE A 142 31.57 25.65 5.02
CA ILE A 142 30.93 24.83 3.99
C ILE A 142 29.41 24.77 4.15
N THR A 143 28.72 24.43 3.05
CA THR A 143 27.33 23.95 3.11
C THR A 143 27.31 22.45 3.39
N LEU A 144 26.70 22.03 4.49
CA LEU A 144 26.52 20.63 4.82
C LEU A 144 25.17 20.12 4.30
N HIS A 145 25.19 19.16 3.38
CA HIS A 145 24.01 18.46 2.90
C HIS A 145 23.79 17.18 3.70
N VAL A 146 22.57 16.98 4.22
CA VAL A 146 22.20 15.81 5.03
C VAL A 146 20.97 15.14 4.42
N GLY A 147 21.16 13.94 3.86
CA GLY A 147 20.06 13.10 3.40
C GLY A 147 19.53 12.22 4.53
N LEU A 148 18.24 12.33 4.87
CA LEU A 148 17.56 11.48 5.85
C LEU A 148 16.59 10.51 5.16
N PHE A 149 16.77 9.22 5.40
CA PHE A 149 16.08 8.15 4.68
C PHE A 149 15.27 7.28 5.63
N PHE A 150 13.96 7.52 5.71
CA PHE A 150 13.04 6.82 6.61
C PHE A 150 12.35 5.63 5.91
N ASP A 151 12.76 4.41 6.23
CA ASP A 151 12.26 3.23 5.53
C ASP A 151 10.84 2.80 5.96
N GLY A 152 10.20 1.99 5.11
CA GLY A 152 8.87 1.43 5.34
C GLY A 152 8.83 0.38 6.45
N THR A 153 7.66 0.17 7.04
CA THR A 153 7.48 -0.78 8.14
C THR A 153 7.85 -2.20 7.76
N GLY A 154 8.55 -2.89 8.67
CA GLY A 154 8.98 -4.25 8.41
C GLY A 154 10.09 -4.34 7.37
N ASN A 155 10.65 -3.21 6.93
CA ASN A 155 11.83 -3.20 6.08
C ASN A 155 13.06 -2.78 6.88
N ASN A 156 14.13 -3.53 6.69
CA ASN A 156 15.41 -3.27 7.30
C ASN A 156 16.49 -3.76 6.34
N GLN A 157 17.29 -2.82 5.81
CA GLN A 157 18.34 -3.14 4.86
C GLN A 157 19.29 -4.23 5.38
N GLY A 158 19.75 -4.13 6.63
CA GLY A 158 20.67 -5.10 7.24
C GLY A 158 20.06 -6.51 7.35
N ASN A 159 18.77 -6.62 7.69
CA ASN A 159 18.08 -7.91 7.77
C ASN A 159 17.87 -8.53 6.38
N SER A 160 17.46 -7.73 5.39
CA SER A 160 17.34 -8.17 3.99
C SER A 160 18.68 -8.64 3.42
N GLU A 161 19.77 -7.93 3.71
CA GLU A 161 21.12 -8.32 3.30
C GLU A 161 21.59 -9.60 4.00
N ALA A 162 21.33 -9.76 5.30
CA ALA A 162 21.71 -10.95 6.07
C ALA A 162 21.03 -12.24 5.58
N ALA A 163 19.81 -12.13 5.06
CA ALA A 163 19.03 -13.24 4.50
C ALA A 163 19.14 -13.38 2.97
N LYS A 164 20.01 -12.59 2.32
CA LYS A 164 20.21 -12.62 0.87
C LYS A 164 20.66 -14.02 0.42
N GLY A 165 19.89 -14.61 -0.49
CA GLY A 165 20.11 -15.97 -1.00
C GLY A 165 19.23 -17.05 -0.35
N CYS A 166 18.60 -16.79 0.80
CA CYS A 166 17.71 -17.76 1.45
C CYS A 166 16.44 -18.08 0.66
N LEU A 167 16.00 -17.17 -0.21
CA LEU A 167 14.87 -17.39 -1.11
C LEU A 167 15.18 -18.45 -2.18
N ALA A 168 16.41 -18.50 -2.71
CA ALA A 168 16.79 -19.50 -3.72
C ALA A 168 16.67 -20.93 -3.16
N ILE A 169 16.98 -21.08 -1.87
CA ILE A 169 16.83 -22.32 -1.11
C ILE A 169 15.37 -22.66 -0.88
N SER A 170 14.56 -21.68 -0.47
CA SER A 170 13.13 -21.92 -0.21
C SER A 170 12.41 -22.35 -1.48
N LEU A 171 12.77 -21.82 -2.64
CA LEU A 171 12.23 -22.20 -3.96
C LEU A 171 12.74 -23.56 -4.49
N GLY A 172 13.56 -24.29 -3.72
CA GLY A 172 14.07 -25.60 -4.12
C GLY A 172 15.14 -25.54 -5.21
N MET A 173 15.72 -24.37 -5.47
CA MET A 173 16.73 -24.15 -6.51
C MET A 173 18.16 -24.50 -6.04
N GLY A 174 18.30 -25.24 -4.94
CA GLY A 174 19.57 -25.51 -4.26
C GLY A 174 19.66 -26.89 -3.60
N GLU A 175 19.23 -27.97 -4.27
CA GLU A 175 19.38 -29.36 -3.75
C GLU A 175 20.84 -29.74 -3.40
N GLN A 176 21.83 -28.99 -3.87
CA GLN A 176 23.26 -29.19 -3.59
C GLN A 176 23.82 -28.36 -2.43
N GLU A 177 23.03 -27.48 -1.80
CA GLU A 177 23.52 -26.61 -0.74
C GLU A 177 23.65 -27.33 0.62
N GLY A 178 24.68 -26.98 1.40
CA GLY A 178 25.04 -27.65 2.65
C GLY A 178 23.99 -27.48 3.78
N ALA A 179 24.01 -28.37 4.78
CA ALA A 179 23.13 -28.30 5.95
C ALA A 179 23.25 -26.95 6.69
N ASP A 180 24.44 -26.34 6.67
CA ASP A 180 24.73 -25.07 7.34
C ASP A 180 23.96 -23.90 6.74
N ILE A 181 23.81 -23.85 5.40
CA ILE A 181 23.06 -22.78 4.72
C ILE A 181 21.56 -22.92 4.99
N ARG A 182 21.04 -24.16 5.03
CA ARG A 182 19.66 -24.41 5.44
C ARG A 182 19.41 -24.02 6.89
N GLN A 183 20.34 -24.31 7.79
CA GLN A 183 20.23 -23.92 9.20
C GLN A 183 20.29 -22.39 9.37
N HIS A 184 21.18 -21.73 8.63
CA HIS A 184 21.26 -20.26 8.54
C HIS A 184 19.91 -19.66 8.10
N CYS A 185 19.34 -20.12 6.99
CA CYS A 185 18.07 -19.60 6.49
C CYS A 185 16.87 -19.96 7.39
N ALA A 186 16.88 -21.13 8.03
CA ALA A 186 15.89 -21.50 9.02
C ALA A 186 15.92 -20.57 10.24
N SER A 187 17.09 -20.03 10.62
CA SER A 187 17.21 -19.06 11.71
C SER A 187 16.47 -17.75 11.46
N PHE A 188 16.26 -17.39 10.18
CA PHE A 188 15.44 -16.23 9.77
C PHE A 188 13.96 -16.56 9.52
N GLY A 189 13.57 -17.83 9.64
CA GLY A 189 12.19 -18.30 9.49
C GLY A 189 11.85 -18.90 8.12
N PHE A 190 12.82 -19.11 7.24
CA PHE A 190 12.59 -19.83 5.98
C PHE A 190 12.36 -21.32 6.24
N ASP A 191 11.25 -21.86 5.75
CA ASP A 191 10.83 -23.24 6.05
C ASP A 191 11.42 -24.29 5.10
N GLY A 192 12.11 -23.85 4.04
CA GLY A 192 12.67 -24.71 3.00
C GLY A 192 11.62 -25.43 2.14
N LYS A 193 10.34 -25.05 2.23
CA LYS A 193 9.20 -25.67 1.54
C LYS A 193 8.52 -24.71 0.56
N GLY A 194 9.23 -23.68 0.11
CA GLY A 194 8.70 -22.68 -0.81
C GLY A 194 7.87 -21.58 -0.15
N ASN A 195 7.88 -21.47 1.18
CA ASN A 195 7.28 -20.34 1.88
C ASN A 195 8.38 -19.48 2.51
N SER A 196 8.25 -18.17 2.32
CA SER A 196 9.09 -17.18 2.99
C SER A 196 8.41 -16.74 4.29
N PRO A 197 9.18 -16.42 5.34
CA PRO A 197 8.61 -15.92 6.59
C PRO A 197 7.94 -14.56 6.38
N ASP A 198 6.91 -14.24 7.16
CA ASP A 198 6.25 -12.93 7.13
C ASP A 198 6.99 -11.96 8.07
N ASN A 199 8.23 -11.60 7.71
CA ASN A 199 9.12 -10.72 8.48
C ASN A 199 10.13 -9.98 7.57
N SER A 200 10.87 -9.04 8.17
CA SER A 200 11.84 -8.18 7.48
C SER A 200 12.96 -8.91 6.74
N TYR A 201 13.33 -10.12 7.15
CA TYR A 201 14.37 -10.93 6.50
C TYR A 201 13.93 -11.53 5.15
N SER A 202 12.62 -11.56 4.86
CA SER A 202 12.10 -12.07 3.59
C SER A 202 11.93 -11.02 2.49
N ASN A 203 12.03 -9.74 2.86
CA ASN A 203 11.80 -8.63 1.94
C ASN A 203 13.08 -8.31 1.14
N ASP A 204 12.90 -7.81 -0.08
CA ASP A 204 13.99 -7.14 -0.80
C ASP A 204 14.21 -5.73 -0.24
N VAL A 205 15.27 -5.06 -0.68
CA VAL A 205 15.52 -3.67 -0.31
C VAL A 205 14.49 -2.72 -0.92
N THR A 206 14.13 -1.67 -0.17
CA THR A 206 13.19 -0.64 -0.62
C THR A 206 13.88 0.41 -1.49
N ASN A 207 13.09 1.26 -2.15
CA ASN A 207 13.60 2.41 -2.86
C ASN A 207 14.21 3.46 -1.93
N VAL A 208 13.81 3.53 -0.65
CA VAL A 208 14.46 4.42 0.33
C VAL A 208 15.88 3.94 0.62
N ALA A 209 16.08 2.65 0.88
CA ALA A 209 17.41 2.07 1.05
C ALA A 209 18.28 2.23 -0.21
N ARG A 210 17.71 2.00 -1.40
CA ARG A 210 18.43 2.21 -2.67
C ARG A 210 18.79 3.68 -2.91
N LEU A 211 17.94 4.63 -2.56
CA LEU A 211 18.28 6.06 -2.65
C LEU A 211 19.39 6.43 -1.65
N TYR A 212 19.35 5.87 -0.44
CA TYR A 212 20.42 6.03 0.55
C TYR A 212 21.78 5.52 0.02
N GLU A 213 21.80 4.36 -0.64
CA GLU A 213 23.02 3.84 -1.28
C GLU A 213 23.56 4.80 -2.34
N LEU A 214 22.68 5.45 -3.10
CA LEU A 214 23.02 6.39 -4.16
C LEU A 214 23.30 7.82 -3.66
N TYR A 215 23.16 8.09 -2.37
CA TYR A 215 23.49 9.39 -1.81
C TYR A 215 24.98 9.42 -1.40
N PRO A 216 25.73 10.49 -1.72
CA PRO A 216 27.14 10.60 -1.39
C PRO A 216 27.37 10.71 0.11
N ASP A 217 28.51 10.24 0.58
CA ASP A 217 28.86 10.25 2.00
C ASP A 217 30.33 10.60 2.21
N HIS A 218 30.56 11.71 2.90
CA HIS A 218 31.88 12.23 3.21
C HIS A 218 32.25 12.06 4.69
N ALA A 219 31.44 11.38 5.51
CA ALA A 219 31.70 11.23 6.94
C ALA A 219 33.14 10.74 7.24
N ASP A 220 33.58 9.69 6.53
CA ASP A 220 34.89 9.07 6.69
C ASP A 220 35.96 9.60 5.70
N THR A 221 35.72 10.77 5.08
CA THR A 221 36.59 11.31 4.02
C THR A 221 37.25 12.62 4.44
N GLN A 222 38.54 12.78 4.09
CA GLN A 222 39.21 14.07 4.18
C GLN A 222 38.83 14.93 2.96
N LEU A 223 38.20 16.07 3.21
CA LEU A 223 37.76 17.00 2.20
C LEU A 223 38.95 17.80 1.62
N PRO A 224 38.90 18.19 0.33
CA PRO A 224 39.83 19.16 -0.23
C PRO A 224 39.83 20.48 0.54
N GLN A 225 40.95 21.20 0.51
CA GLN A 225 41.09 22.47 1.24
C GLN A 225 40.12 23.55 0.72
N GLU A 226 39.76 23.49 -0.57
CA GLU A 226 38.82 24.39 -1.22
C GLU A 226 37.38 23.85 -1.27
N ALA A 227 37.04 22.81 -0.48
CA ALA A 227 35.70 22.25 -0.47
C ALA A 227 34.68 23.31 0.00
N GLU A 228 33.63 23.52 -0.78
CA GLU A 228 32.50 24.40 -0.44
C GLU A 228 31.31 23.63 0.14
N GLU A 229 31.26 22.31 -0.09
CA GLU A 229 30.15 21.43 0.27
C GLU A 229 30.66 20.11 0.86
N ALA A 230 29.87 19.54 1.78
CA ALA A 230 30.02 18.16 2.23
C ALA A 230 28.67 17.46 2.29
N PHE A 231 28.68 16.14 2.12
CA PHE A 231 27.47 15.33 2.07
C PHE A 231 27.51 14.26 3.16
N LEU A 232 26.42 14.14 3.90
CA LEU A 232 26.20 13.08 4.86
C LEU A 232 24.86 12.42 4.56
N LYS A 233 24.76 11.14 4.89
CA LYS A 233 23.52 10.38 4.78
C LYS A 233 23.23 9.63 6.06
N VAL A 234 21.95 9.55 6.40
CA VAL A 234 21.48 8.82 7.58
C VAL A 234 20.30 7.96 7.17
N TYR A 235 20.47 6.65 7.36
CA TYR A 235 19.39 5.69 7.16
C TYR A 235 18.67 5.42 8.49
N LEU A 236 17.36 5.55 8.48
CA LEU A 236 16.47 5.24 9.58
C LEU A 236 15.64 4.03 9.22
N GLU A 237 15.90 2.93 9.94
CA GLU A 237 15.27 1.65 9.69
C GLU A 237 13.74 1.71 9.77
N GLY A 238 13.09 0.78 9.09
CA GLY A 238 11.65 0.66 9.07
C GLY A 238 11.03 0.52 10.45
N ILE A 239 9.87 1.12 10.62
CA ILE A 239 9.08 1.01 11.85
C ILE A 239 8.86 -0.46 12.21
N GLY A 240 9.04 -0.80 13.48
CA GLY A 240 8.90 -2.17 13.98
C GLY A 240 10.01 -3.15 13.60
N THR A 241 11.15 -2.68 13.09
CA THR A 241 12.35 -3.51 12.87
C THR A 241 13.54 -2.98 13.68
N VAL A 242 14.55 -3.81 13.92
CA VAL A 242 15.88 -3.41 14.37
C VAL A 242 16.88 -4.39 13.74
N THR A 243 18.01 -3.89 13.21
CA THR A 243 19.01 -4.72 12.55
C THR A 243 19.49 -5.85 13.47
N GLY A 244 19.45 -7.08 12.95
CA GLY A 244 19.89 -8.29 13.67
C GLY A 244 18.96 -8.71 14.82
N GLN A 245 17.79 -8.11 14.96
CA GLN A 245 16.78 -8.47 15.95
C GLN A 245 15.52 -9.03 15.29
N ALA A 246 14.65 -9.61 16.12
CA ALA A 246 13.30 -9.99 15.68
C ALA A 246 12.40 -8.76 15.55
N ASP A 247 11.49 -8.80 14.57
CA ASP A 247 10.53 -7.73 14.32
C ASP A 247 9.55 -7.53 15.50
N SER A 248 9.22 -6.27 15.78
CA SER A 248 8.23 -5.89 16.78
C SER A 248 6.83 -5.84 16.17
N LEU A 249 6.08 -6.94 16.29
CA LEU A 249 4.69 -7.02 15.81
C LEU A 249 3.80 -5.89 16.37
N TYR A 250 4.06 -5.45 17.61
CA TYR A 250 3.34 -4.32 18.22
C TYR A 250 3.62 -3.01 17.45
N SER A 251 4.89 -2.69 17.20
CA SER A 251 5.27 -1.44 16.53
C SER A 251 4.92 -1.47 15.04
N GLN A 252 5.07 -2.64 14.39
CA GLN A 252 4.60 -2.87 13.03
C GLN A 252 3.07 -2.78 12.90
N GLY A 253 2.31 -3.19 13.90
CA GLY A 253 0.84 -3.11 13.87
C GLY A 253 0.32 -1.72 14.20
N SER A 254 0.91 -1.06 15.20
CA SER A 254 0.40 0.20 15.77
C SER A 254 1.05 1.48 15.24
N GLY A 255 2.23 1.39 14.63
CA GLY A 255 3.05 2.58 14.32
C GLY A 255 3.62 3.28 15.57
N GLN A 256 3.41 2.73 16.77
CA GLN A 256 3.85 3.26 18.06
C GLN A 256 4.89 2.35 18.72
N GLY A 257 5.41 2.77 19.88
CA GLY A 257 6.41 2.01 20.62
C GLY A 257 7.84 2.47 20.31
N SER A 258 8.82 1.73 20.83
CA SER A 258 10.25 2.11 20.77
C SER A 258 10.84 2.16 19.35
N SER A 259 10.14 1.60 18.36
CA SER A 259 10.47 1.72 16.93
C SER A 259 9.30 2.23 16.10
N GLY A 260 8.39 3.01 16.71
CA GLY A 260 7.29 3.71 16.05
C GLY A 260 7.72 4.98 15.31
N VAL A 261 6.77 5.67 14.67
CA VAL A 261 7.02 6.87 13.83
C VAL A 261 7.76 7.96 14.61
N VAL A 262 7.24 8.36 15.78
CA VAL A 262 7.87 9.40 16.62
C VAL A 262 9.27 8.97 17.08
N ALA A 263 9.41 7.73 17.54
CA ALA A 263 10.69 7.21 18.03
C ALA A 263 11.78 7.22 16.94
N ARG A 264 11.44 6.98 15.67
CA ARG A 264 12.40 7.11 14.55
C ARG A 264 12.84 8.55 14.35
N VAL A 265 11.94 9.51 14.43
CA VAL A 265 12.29 10.94 14.36
C VAL A 265 13.16 11.36 15.55
N GLU A 266 12.87 10.85 16.76
CA GLU A 266 13.68 11.09 17.96
C GLU A 266 15.09 10.47 17.90
N GLN A 267 15.29 9.41 17.11
CA GLN A 267 16.61 8.80 16.87
C GLN A 267 17.47 9.62 15.91
N ALA A 268 16.86 10.36 14.96
CA ALA A 268 17.57 11.04 13.89
C ALA A 268 18.71 11.97 14.38
N PRO A 269 18.53 12.83 15.40
CA PRO A 269 19.60 13.73 15.84
C PRO A 269 20.87 13.01 16.30
N ALA A 270 20.73 11.89 17.02
CA ALA A 270 21.87 11.14 17.51
C ALA A 270 22.70 10.55 16.36
N LEU A 271 22.01 9.98 15.36
CA LEU A 271 22.66 9.41 14.16
C LEU A 271 23.32 10.49 13.29
N ILE A 272 22.66 11.64 13.12
CA ILE A 272 23.23 12.78 12.38
C ILE A 272 24.49 13.29 13.09
N LEU A 273 24.45 13.43 14.42
CA LEU A 273 25.61 13.88 15.20
C LEU A 273 26.77 12.90 15.14
N GLU A 274 26.50 11.60 15.06
CA GLU A 274 27.55 10.58 14.85
C GLU A 274 28.27 10.83 13.52
N GLN A 275 27.53 10.98 12.42
CA GLN A 275 28.11 11.27 11.10
C GLN A 275 28.88 12.60 11.07
N ILE A 276 28.33 13.64 11.72
CA ILE A 276 28.99 14.95 11.84
C ILE A 276 30.30 14.86 12.63
N ARG A 277 30.33 14.09 13.73
CA ARG A 277 31.55 13.91 14.53
C ARG A 277 32.62 13.21 13.72
N THR A 278 32.26 12.14 13.02
CA THR A 278 33.18 11.42 12.13
C THR A 278 33.74 12.35 11.05
N LEU A 279 32.89 13.17 10.42
CA LEU A 279 33.33 14.18 9.45
C LEU A 279 34.32 15.17 10.08
N GLN A 280 34.02 15.65 11.29
CA GLN A 280 34.85 16.62 12.01
C GLN A 280 36.20 16.03 12.41
N ASP A 281 36.24 14.79 12.89
CA ASP A 281 37.46 14.10 13.29
C ASP A 281 38.41 13.93 12.10
N ASN A 282 37.86 13.69 10.91
CA ASN A 282 38.62 13.61 9.66
C ASN A 282 38.96 14.98 9.04
N ASN A 283 38.27 16.06 9.45
CA ASN A 283 38.44 17.41 8.92
C ASN A 283 38.56 18.46 10.06
N PRO A 284 39.66 18.47 10.82
CA PRO A 284 39.83 19.39 11.93
C PRO A 284 39.78 20.86 11.48
N GLY A 285 38.95 21.66 12.15
CA GLY A 285 38.76 23.09 11.83
C GLY A 285 37.70 23.37 10.78
N LEU A 286 37.01 22.35 10.27
CA LEU A 286 35.85 22.52 9.41
C LEU A 286 34.75 23.30 10.13
N THR A 287 34.22 24.33 9.47
CA THR A 287 33.08 25.12 9.92
C THR A 287 31.92 24.99 8.94
N ILE A 288 30.70 24.98 9.47
CA ILE A 288 29.46 24.86 8.71
C ILE A 288 28.73 26.19 8.83
N TRP A 289 28.50 26.85 7.70
CA TRP A 289 27.71 28.08 7.65
C TRP A 289 26.24 27.81 7.30
N ARG A 290 25.96 26.72 6.59
CA ARG A 290 24.60 26.35 6.17
C ARG A 290 24.37 24.84 6.20
N ILE A 291 23.15 24.42 6.55
CA ILE A 291 22.72 23.03 6.50
C ILE A 291 21.58 22.87 5.48
N VAL A 292 21.70 21.94 4.54
CA VAL A 292 20.66 21.57 3.58
C VAL A 292 20.18 20.15 3.90
N ILE A 293 18.87 19.96 4.02
CA ILE A 293 18.30 18.67 4.41
C ILE A 293 17.39 18.15 3.29
N ASP A 294 17.62 16.91 2.87
CA ASP A 294 16.77 16.18 1.95
C ASP A 294 16.12 15.00 2.69
N LEU A 295 14.80 14.91 2.63
CA LEU A 295 14.00 13.92 3.35
C LEU A 295 13.39 12.92 2.37
N PHE A 296 13.61 11.63 2.62
CA PHE A 296 12.99 10.56 1.87
C PHE A 296 12.24 9.63 2.81
N GLY A 297 11.08 9.14 2.39
CA GLY A 297 10.39 8.14 3.18
C GLY A 297 9.39 7.30 2.42
N PHE A 298 9.19 6.06 2.88
CA PHE A 298 8.22 5.12 2.32
C PHE A 298 7.19 4.70 3.38
N SER A 299 5.91 4.66 3.03
CA SER A 299 4.84 4.16 3.91
C SER A 299 4.74 4.96 5.21
N ARG A 300 4.89 4.32 6.37
CA ARG A 300 5.03 5.02 7.65
C ARG A 300 6.36 5.74 7.83
N GLY A 301 7.41 5.33 7.11
CA GLY A 301 8.63 6.12 6.98
C GLY A 301 8.37 7.45 6.27
N ALA A 302 7.46 7.51 5.31
CA ALA A 302 7.01 8.77 4.71
C ALA A 302 6.26 9.64 5.74
N ALA A 303 5.45 9.03 6.63
CA ALA A 303 4.84 9.75 7.75
C ALA A 303 5.90 10.28 8.74
N ALA A 304 6.96 9.52 9.00
CA ALA A 304 8.10 9.97 9.81
C ALA A 304 8.86 11.13 9.13
N ALA A 305 9.08 11.08 7.82
CA ALA A 305 9.68 12.16 7.06
C ALA A 305 8.84 13.45 7.14
N ARG A 306 7.51 13.35 7.03
CA ARG A 306 6.58 14.49 7.21
C ARG A 306 6.68 15.07 8.62
N HIS A 307 6.66 14.21 9.63
CA HIS A 307 6.79 14.63 11.02
C HIS A 307 8.15 15.26 11.32
N CYS A 308 9.22 14.71 10.75
CA CYS A 308 10.57 15.26 10.84
C CYS A 308 10.67 16.64 10.18
N ALA A 309 10.06 16.85 9.01
CA ALA A 309 9.98 18.17 8.38
C ALA A 309 9.32 19.20 9.30
N ASN A 310 8.17 18.85 9.89
CA ASN A 310 7.46 19.70 10.84
C ASN A 310 8.25 19.97 12.12
N ASP A 311 9.05 19.01 12.59
CA ASP A 311 9.94 19.22 13.72
C ASP A 311 11.08 20.18 13.38
N LEU A 312 11.74 20.00 12.23
CA LEU A 312 12.86 20.82 11.78
C LEU A 312 12.47 22.29 11.61
N VAL A 313 11.28 22.59 11.07
CA VAL A 313 10.82 23.98 10.89
C VAL A 313 10.47 24.70 12.20
N LYS A 314 10.52 24.03 13.35
CA LYS A 314 10.52 24.69 14.68
C LYS A 314 11.82 25.44 14.96
N GLY A 315 12.82 25.36 14.07
CA GLY A 315 14.08 26.09 14.17
C GLY A 315 14.87 25.65 15.41
N ALA A 316 15.25 26.62 16.24
CA ALA A 316 16.00 26.38 17.47
C ALA A 316 15.30 25.42 18.47
N ASP A 317 13.98 25.24 18.35
CA ASP A 317 13.22 24.32 19.19
C ASP A 317 13.10 22.89 18.64
N SER A 318 13.62 22.64 17.44
CA SER A 318 13.67 21.30 16.83
C SER A 318 14.57 20.35 17.62
N LEU A 319 14.35 19.05 17.46
CA LEU A 319 15.16 18.02 18.12
C LEU A 319 16.63 18.09 17.67
N LEU A 320 16.87 18.31 16.38
CA LEU A 320 18.22 18.45 15.85
C LEU A 320 18.92 19.70 16.37
N ALA A 321 18.24 20.85 16.40
CA ALA A 321 18.81 22.09 16.92
C ALA A 321 19.14 22.00 18.42
N LYS A 322 18.34 21.27 19.21
CA LYS A 322 18.66 21.00 20.62
C LYS A 322 19.89 20.12 20.79
N ALA A 323 20.10 19.18 19.89
CA ALA A 323 21.26 18.30 19.89
C ALA A 323 22.53 18.99 19.34
N LEU A 324 22.37 19.93 18.41
CA LEU A 324 23.40 20.75 17.80
C LEU A 324 23.08 22.25 17.95
N PRO A 325 23.16 22.81 19.17
CA PRO A 325 22.70 24.17 19.44
C PRO A 325 23.55 25.23 18.72
N ALA A 326 22.96 26.40 18.49
CA ALA A 326 23.70 27.57 18.03
C ALA A 326 24.92 27.85 18.92
N GLY A 327 26.05 28.24 18.32
CA GLY A 327 27.33 28.41 19.02
C GLY A 327 28.09 27.10 19.27
N SER A 328 27.60 25.96 18.76
CA SER A 328 28.41 24.73 18.70
C SER A 328 29.69 24.99 17.87
N PRO A 329 30.87 24.49 18.25
CA PRO A 329 32.14 24.88 17.64
C PRO A 329 32.28 24.64 16.13
N LEU A 330 31.49 23.73 15.57
CA LEU A 330 31.46 23.40 14.14
C LEU A 330 30.55 24.32 13.32
N LEU A 331 29.70 25.11 13.97
CA LEU A 331 28.81 26.07 13.33
C LEU A 331 29.46 27.44 13.38
N VAL A 332 29.31 28.23 12.32
CA VAL A 332 29.74 29.64 12.32
C VAL A 332 28.98 30.43 13.39
N ALA A 333 29.55 31.53 13.89
CA ALA A 333 29.00 32.21 15.07
C ALA A 333 27.63 32.84 14.79
N SER A 334 27.37 33.21 13.54
CA SER A 334 26.07 33.75 13.07
C SER A 334 24.96 32.70 12.94
N PHE A 335 25.27 31.40 13.00
CA PHE A 335 24.26 30.34 12.82
C PHE A 335 23.25 30.30 13.98
N LYS A 336 21.94 30.46 13.70
CA LYS A 336 20.85 30.50 14.68
C LYS A 336 19.67 29.55 14.39
N TRP A 337 19.85 28.55 13.52
CA TRP A 337 18.74 27.65 13.11
C TRP A 337 17.54 28.40 12.51
N ARG A 338 17.77 29.49 11.79
CA ARG A 338 16.75 30.19 11.01
C ARG A 338 16.47 29.42 9.73
N HIS A 339 15.21 29.01 9.54
CA HIS A 339 14.80 28.33 8.32
C HIS A 339 15.01 29.24 7.09
N ARG A 340 15.52 28.67 6.00
CA ARG A 340 15.92 29.28 4.71
C ARG A 340 17.21 30.11 4.75
N THR A 341 17.70 30.51 5.92
CA THR A 341 18.95 31.25 6.09
C THR A 341 20.07 30.33 6.56
N ASP A 342 19.92 29.72 7.74
CA ASP A 342 20.95 28.87 8.35
C ASP A 342 20.74 27.40 7.97
N PHE A 343 19.48 26.96 7.88
CA PHE A 343 19.15 25.63 7.37
C PHE A 343 17.99 25.68 6.37
N ASN A 344 17.94 24.73 5.44
CA ASN A 344 16.87 24.64 4.45
C ASN A 344 16.41 23.20 4.25
N LEU A 345 15.10 22.99 4.19
CA LEU A 345 14.54 21.74 3.66
C LEU A 345 14.52 21.85 2.13
N ASN A 346 15.38 21.11 1.45
CA ASN A 346 15.50 21.20 0.00
C ASN A 346 14.49 20.29 -0.69
N PHE A 347 14.59 18.97 -0.50
CA PHE A 347 13.71 18.01 -1.14
C PHE A 347 12.97 17.13 -0.13
N ILE A 348 11.67 16.91 -0.34
CA ILE A 348 10.89 15.91 0.38
C ILE A 348 10.32 14.92 -0.65
N GLY A 349 10.92 13.73 -0.73
CA GLY A 349 10.55 12.64 -1.63
C GLY A 349 9.81 11.52 -0.91
N LEU A 350 8.50 11.42 -1.11
CA LEU A 350 7.66 10.45 -0.42
C LEU A 350 7.22 9.32 -1.35
N PHE A 351 7.18 8.10 -0.82
CA PHE A 351 6.55 6.95 -1.45
C PHE A 351 5.33 6.54 -0.62
N ASP A 352 4.15 6.77 -1.18
CA ASP A 352 2.86 6.23 -0.76
C ASP A 352 2.61 6.31 0.77
N THR A 353 2.50 7.54 1.30
CA THR A 353 2.37 7.76 2.76
C THR A 353 1.17 7.02 3.34
N VAL A 354 1.46 6.19 4.34
CA VAL A 354 0.46 5.55 5.21
C VAL A 354 0.78 5.98 6.63
N ALA A 355 -0.08 6.78 7.24
CA ALA A 355 0.11 7.25 8.62
C ALA A 355 -0.13 6.12 9.64
N GLY A 356 -1.27 5.45 9.49
CA GLY A 356 -1.61 4.17 10.11
C GLY A 356 -1.16 3.98 11.56
N VAL A 357 -1.49 4.93 12.44
CA VAL A 357 -1.34 4.75 13.88
C VAL A 357 -2.57 4.01 14.40
N VAL A 358 -2.40 2.81 14.94
CA VAL A 358 -3.49 2.11 15.65
C VAL A 358 -3.35 2.46 17.12
N ALA A 359 -4.42 2.95 17.75
CA ALA A 359 -4.45 3.31 19.17
C ALA A 359 -5.46 2.44 19.96
N PRO A 360 -5.13 1.16 20.26
CA PRO A 360 -6.07 0.22 20.87
C PRO A 360 -6.58 0.67 22.25
N LEU A 361 -5.75 1.40 23.00
CA LEU A 361 -6.06 1.91 24.35
C LEU A 361 -7.15 3.01 24.34
N SER A 362 -7.37 3.67 23.20
CA SER A 362 -8.43 4.66 22.99
C SER A 362 -9.65 4.10 22.24
N GLY A 363 -9.74 2.77 22.10
CA GLY A 363 -10.84 2.10 21.40
C GLY A 363 -10.72 2.12 19.87
N ASP A 364 -9.57 2.54 19.34
CA ASP A 364 -9.28 2.56 17.92
C ASP A 364 -8.43 1.35 17.51
N PHE A 365 -9.05 0.41 16.82
CA PHE A 365 -8.42 -0.85 16.41
C PHE A 365 -8.09 -0.86 14.91
N SER A 366 -8.18 0.29 14.21
CA SER A 366 -8.00 0.35 12.76
C SER A 366 -7.09 1.49 12.33
N PRO A 367 -6.00 1.23 11.57
CA PRO A 367 -5.18 2.28 10.98
C PRO A 367 -5.89 3.03 9.84
N HIS A 368 -7.18 2.75 9.63
CA HIS A 368 -7.96 3.24 8.50
C HIS A 368 -8.44 4.68 8.67
N ASN A 369 -8.59 5.16 9.92
CA ASN A 369 -9.10 6.50 10.20
C ASN A 369 -8.00 7.58 10.01
N ALA A 370 -8.41 8.86 10.09
CA ALA A 370 -7.50 10.01 9.99
C ALA A 370 -6.83 10.38 11.33
N SER A 371 -7.12 9.65 12.41
CA SER A 371 -6.68 10.00 13.76
C SER A 371 -5.28 9.47 14.04
N ASN A 372 -4.28 10.36 13.96
CA ASN A 372 -2.88 10.03 14.22
C ASN A 372 -2.35 10.83 15.42
N PRO A 373 -2.76 10.50 16.66
CA PRO A 373 -2.42 11.29 17.83
C PRO A 373 -0.90 11.34 18.04
N GLY A 374 -0.37 12.55 18.17
CA GLY A 374 1.07 12.79 18.35
C GLY A 374 1.90 12.86 17.06
N LEU A 375 1.28 12.71 15.89
CA LEU A 375 1.95 12.93 14.60
C LEU A 375 1.49 14.23 13.95
N ASP A 376 2.46 14.95 13.40
CA ASP A 376 2.24 16.14 12.59
C ASP A 376 2.57 15.82 11.13
N LEU A 377 1.52 15.63 10.33
CA LEU A 377 1.64 15.12 8.96
C LEU A 377 1.37 16.21 7.91
N TYR A 378 0.88 17.37 8.32
CA TYR A 378 0.61 18.46 7.40
C TYR A 378 1.91 19.00 6.82
N LEU A 379 2.07 18.96 5.50
CA LEU A 379 3.17 19.64 4.82
C LEU A 379 2.68 20.99 4.32
N ALA A 380 3.04 22.06 5.04
CA ALA A 380 2.66 23.41 4.65
C ALA A 380 3.23 23.81 3.27
N PRO A 381 2.51 24.61 2.48
CA PRO A 381 3.05 25.17 1.24
C PRO A 381 4.40 25.88 1.47
N GLY A 382 5.43 25.45 0.74
CA GLY A 382 6.78 26.00 0.89
C GLY A 382 7.54 25.56 2.13
N ILE A 383 7.08 24.51 2.85
CA ILE A 383 7.85 23.90 3.95
C ILE A 383 9.24 23.44 3.47
N ALA A 384 9.34 22.96 2.23
CA ALA A 384 10.58 22.65 1.53
C ALA A 384 10.59 23.28 0.13
N ARG A 385 11.77 23.37 -0.49
CA ARG A 385 11.91 23.87 -1.87
C ARG A 385 11.15 23.00 -2.88
N HIS A 386 11.15 21.68 -2.67
CA HIS A 386 10.37 20.75 -3.47
C HIS A 386 9.77 19.63 -2.60
N VAL A 387 8.50 19.31 -2.85
CA VAL A 387 7.78 18.20 -2.22
C VAL A 387 7.11 17.40 -3.32
N VAL A 388 7.34 16.09 -3.36
CA VAL A 388 6.69 15.17 -4.29
C VAL A 388 6.34 13.87 -3.59
N GLN A 389 5.20 13.29 -3.95
CA GLN A 389 4.80 11.98 -3.46
C GLN A 389 4.41 11.05 -4.61
N PHE A 390 5.03 9.87 -4.68
CA PHE A 390 4.60 8.81 -5.58
C PHE A 390 3.52 7.97 -4.91
N VAL A 391 2.37 7.80 -5.56
CA VAL A 391 1.18 7.17 -5.00
C VAL A 391 0.82 5.90 -5.76
N ALA A 392 0.49 4.84 -5.03
CA ALA A 392 0.08 3.56 -5.61
C ALA A 392 -1.35 3.62 -6.16
N ARG A 393 -1.50 3.51 -7.48
CA ARG A 393 -2.80 3.54 -8.17
C ARG A 393 -3.67 2.30 -7.93
N HIS A 394 -3.04 1.14 -7.73
CA HIS A 394 -3.72 -0.14 -7.55
C HIS A 394 -3.77 -0.60 -6.09
N GLU A 395 -3.38 0.25 -5.13
CA GLU A 395 -3.52 -0.08 -3.72
C GLU A 395 -4.96 0.12 -3.27
N TYR A 396 -5.58 -0.91 -2.70
CA TYR A 396 -6.98 -0.88 -2.24
C TYR A 396 -7.17 -1.63 -0.92
N ARG A 397 -6.11 -1.97 -0.18
CA ARG A 397 -6.21 -2.58 1.15
C ARG A 397 -6.84 -1.62 2.14
N HIS A 398 -7.63 -2.18 3.04
CA HIS A 398 -8.28 -1.43 4.10
C HIS A 398 -7.27 -0.74 5.04
N ASN A 399 -6.20 -1.43 5.41
CA ASN A 399 -5.24 -0.92 6.39
C ASN A 399 -4.15 0.01 5.81
N PHE A 400 -4.21 0.32 4.52
CA PHE A 400 -3.20 1.12 3.82
C PHE A 400 -3.82 2.44 3.35
N SER A 401 -4.48 3.19 4.23
CA SER A 401 -5.05 4.49 3.87
C SER A 401 -3.95 5.48 3.44
N LEU A 402 -4.17 6.19 2.33
CA LEU A 402 -3.23 7.20 1.82
C LEU A 402 -3.38 8.50 2.59
N THR A 403 -2.27 9.16 2.93
CA THR A 403 -2.26 10.58 3.27
C THR A 403 -1.70 11.38 2.09
N ARG A 404 -2.53 12.24 1.48
CA ARG A 404 -2.17 12.99 0.27
C ARG A 404 -1.15 14.09 0.53
N THR A 405 -0.60 14.61 -0.56
CA THR A 405 0.12 15.89 -0.65
C THR A 405 -0.47 16.73 -1.80
N ASP A 406 -0.05 17.99 -1.91
CA ASP A 406 -0.46 18.86 -3.03
C ASP A 406 0.18 18.47 -4.37
N ASN A 407 1.19 17.60 -4.35
CA ASN A 407 2.04 17.21 -5.46
C ASN A 407 2.14 15.67 -5.57
N ASP A 408 1.00 14.99 -5.49
CA ASP A 408 0.91 13.54 -5.69
C ASP A 408 1.06 13.18 -7.19
N VAL A 409 1.87 12.17 -7.47
CA VAL A 409 2.03 11.53 -8.78
C VAL A 409 1.54 10.08 -8.67
N GLU A 410 0.37 9.80 -9.22
CA GLU A 410 -0.19 8.45 -9.22
C GLU A 410 0.50 7.56 -10.26
N LEU A 411 1.01 6.41 -9.81
CA LEU A 411 1.79 5.48 -10.63
C LEU A 411 1.20 4.05 -10.59
N PRO A 412 1.33 3.27 -11.68
CA PRO A 412 0.88 1.89 -11.72
C PRO A 412 1.56 1.02 -10.66
N GLY A 413 0.77 0.36 -9.84
CA GLY A 413 1.29 -0.59 -8.85
C GLY A 413 0.53 -0.51 -7.55
N VAL A 414 0.80 -1.47 -6.67
CA VAL A 414 0.39 -1.43 -5.26
C VAL A 414 1.49 -0.80 -4.40
N HIS A 415 1.26 -0.66 -3.10
CA HIS A 415 2.14 0.04 -2.16
C HIS A 415 3.65 -0.25 -2.33
N SER A 416 4.04 -1.52 -2.33
CA SER A 416 5.45 -1.96 -2.45
C SER A 416 5.93 -2.07 -3.90
N ASP A 417 5.03 -1.99 -4.89
CA ASP A 417 5.46 -1.75 -6.28
C ASP A 417 5.98 -0.31 -6.43
N ILE A 418 5.49 0.63 -5.60
CA ILE A 418 5.94 2.03 -5.58
C ILE A 418 7.19 2.18 -4.71
N GLY A 419 7.11 1.75 -3.45
CA GLY A 419 8.18 1.94 -2.47
C GLY A 419 9.29 0.90 -2.50
N GLY A 420 9.12 -0.22 -3.22
CA GLY A 420 10.04 -1.37 -3.17
C GLY A 420 9.75 -2.33 -2.02
N GLY A 421 10.62 -3.32 -1.85
CA GLY A 421 10.47 -4.39 -0.86
C GLY A 421 10.01 -5.74 -1.42
N TYR A 422 9.46 -5.77 -2.64
CA TYR A 422 9.16 -7.03 -3.32
C TYR A 422 10.41 -7.65 -3.92
N LEU A 423 10.49 -8.99 -3.81
CA LEU A 423 11.55 -9.80 -4.37
C LEU A 423 11.63 -9.66 -5.90
N PRO A 424 12.81 -9.80 -6.53
CA PRO A 424 12.96 -9.74 -7.99
C PRO A 424 12.08 -10.75 -8.75
N LEU A 425 11.72 -11.86 -8.10
CA LEU A 425 10.73 -12.83 -8.55
C LEU A 425 10.12 -13.52 -7.33
N ALA A 426 8.79 -13.55 -7.24
CA ALA A 426 8.06 -14.20 -6.17
C ALA A 426 6.90 -15.06 -6.70
N THR A 427 6.61 -16.14 -5.98
CA THR A 427 5.38 -16.92 -6.17
C THR A 427 4.27 -16.33 -5.30
N GLU A 428 3.40 -15.52 -5.88
CA GLU A 428 2.27 -14.91 -5.19
C GLU A 428 1.12 -15.92 -5.05
N LYS A 429 0.79 -16.29 -3.80
CA LYS A 429 -0.33 -17.19 -3.44
C LYS A 429 -1.35 -16.43 -2.59
N VAL A 430 -2.48 -16.06 -3.18
CA VAL A 430 -3.45 -15.17 -2.53
C VAL A 430 -4.88 -15.70 -2.62
N LEU A 431 -5.62 -15.57 -1.51
CA LEU A 431 -7.07 -15.71 -1.50
C LEU A 431 -7.71 -14.42 -2.01
N LEU A 432 -8.32 -14.47 -3.19
CA LEU A 432 -8.92 -13.30 -3.85
C LEU A 432 -10.27 -12.93 -3.25
N SER A 433 -10.96 -13.88 -2.64
CA SER A 433 -12.28 -13.69 -2.03
C SER A 433 -12.26 -14.06 -0.56
N LYS A 434 -13.12 -13.40 0.23
CA LYS A 434 -13.38 -13.79 1.62
C LYS A 434 -13.83 -15.27 1.66
N PRO A 435 -13.22 -16.11 2.51
CA PRO A 435 -13.66 -17.49 2.67
C PRO A 435 -15.16 -17.59 2.96
N GLN A 436 -15.87 -18.32 2.12
CA GLN A 436 -17.27 -18.68 2.31
C GLN A 436 -17.34 -19.92 3.18
N SER A 437 -18.32 -20.03 4.08
CA SER A 437 -18.45 -21.21 4.95
C SER A 437 -19.85 -21.80 4.96
N SER A 438 -19.94 -23.11 5.17
CA SER A 438 -21.18 -23.85 5.39
C SER A 438 -20.94 -25.06 6.30
N GLN A 439 -21.86 -25.31 7.23
CA GLN A 439 -21.85 -26.50 8.08
C GLN A 439 -22.63 -27.62 7.42
N VAL A 440 -22.02 -28.80 7.32
CA VAL A 440 -22.52 -29.95 6.57
C VAL A 440 -22.18 -31.26 7.28
N PRO A 441 -22.90 -32.37 6.99
CA PRO A 441 -22.48 -33.70 7.41
C PRO A 441 -21.03 -34.03 7.00
N VAL A 442 -20.31 -34.79 7.83
CA VAL A 442 -18.89 -35.11 7.60
C VAL A 442 -18.64 -35.81 6.25
N ASP A 443 -19.57 -36.64 5.82
CA ASP A 443 -19.53 -37.42 4.57
C ASP A 443 -19.84 -36.61 3.31
N MET A 444 -20.39 -35.39 3.44
CA MET A 444 -20.66 -34.52 2.29
C MET A 444 -19.35 -34.08 1.63
N PRO A 445 -19.16 -34.26 0.30
CA PRO A 445 -18.01 -33.74 -0.42
C PRO A 445 -17.93 -32.21 -0.36
N GLU A 446 -16.73 -31.65 -0.19
CA GLU A 446 -16.53 -30.20 -0.05
C GLU A 446 -16.99 -29.41 -1.29
N THR A 447 -16.81 -29.99 -2.47
CA THR A 447 -17.24 -29.43 -3.76
C THR A 447 -18.76 -29.45 -3.99
N SER A 448 -19.51 -30.15 -3.13
CA SER A 448 -20.98 -30.21 -3.18
C SER A 448 -21.63 -29.26 -2.17
N THR A 449 -20.86 -28.35 -1.55
CA THR A 449 -21.33 -27.47 -0.49
C THR A 449 -21.77 -26.10 -0.99
N VAL A 450 -22.65 -25.45 -0.23
CA VAL A 450 -23.07 -24.07 -0.50
C VAL A 450 -21.88 -23.10 -0.45
N ALA A 451 -20.89 -23.34 0.42
CA ALA A 451 -19.66 -22.56 0.45
C ALA A 451 -18.93 -22.58 -0.90
N TYR A 452 -18.75 -23.78 -1.47
CA TYR A 452 -18.10 -23.95 -2.77
C TYR A 452 -18.86 -23.26 -3.91
N ASP A 453 -20.18 -23.43 -3.96
CA ASP A 453 -21.02 -22.77 -4.96
C ASP A 453 -20.94 -21.24 -4.85
N ARG A 454 -20.96 -20.68 -3.64
CA ARG A 454 -20.78 -19.23 -3.42
C ARG A 454 -19.42 -18.74 -3.90
N ALA A 455 -18.35 -19.44 -3.55
CA ALA A 455 -17.01 -19.08 -4.02
C ALA A 455 -16.93 -19.10 -5.55
N ARG A 456 -17.47 -20.13 -6.21
CA ARG A 456 -17.55 -20.19 -7.68
C ARG A 456 -18.35 -19.06 -8.30
N GLN A 457 -19.45 -18.62 -7.67
CA GLN A 457 -20.24 -17.50 -8.17
C GLN A 457 -19.47 -16.18 -8.08
N LEU A 458 -18.70 -15.96 -6.99
CA LEU A 458 -17.85 -14.79 -6.85
C LEU A 458 -16.82 -14.70 -7.99
N LEU A 459 -16.29 -15.84 -8.45
CA LEU A 459 -15.35 -15.84 -9.57
C LEU A 459 -15.96 -15.24 -10.81
N GLY A 460 -17.18 -15.64 -11.18
CA GLY A 460 -17.85 -15.11 -12.37
C GLY A 460 -18.05 -13.59 -12.33
N VAL A 461 -18.17 -13.02 -11.12
CA VAL A 461 -18.29 -11.57 -10.93
C VAL A 461 -16.93 -10.87 -10.99
N MET A 462 -15.89 -11.49 -10.41
CA MET A 462 -14.56 -10.87 -10.29
C MET A 462 -13.68 -11.09 -11.53
N LEU A 463 -13.97 -12.09 -12.36
CA LEU A 463 -13.11 -12.51 -13.47
C LEU A 463 -12.77 -11.38 -14.44
N PRO A 464 -13.71 -10.50 -14.88
CA PRO A 464 -13.36 -9.43 -15.82
C PRO A 464 -12.29 -8.45 -15.31
N ASP A 465 -12.26 -8.20 -14.00
CA ASP A 465 -11.28 -7.29 -13.39
C ASP A 465 -9.95 -8.00 -13.08
N LEU A 466 -10.00 -9.32 -12.85
CA LEU A 466 -8.84 -10.13 -12.50
C LEU A 466 -8.17 -10.81 -13.70
N GLU A 467 -8.86 -10.97 -14.82
CA GLU A 467 -8.38 -11.68 -16.02
C GLU A 467 -6.95 -11.27 -16.44
N PRO A 468 -6.55 -9.98 -16.40
CA PRO A 468 -5.18 -9.58 -16.74
C PRO A 468 -4.10 -10.10 -15.77
N TYR A 469 -4.47 -10.36 -14.51
CA TYR A 469 -3.56 -10.78 -13.45
C TYR A 469 -3.42 -12.30 -13.35
N LEU A 470 -4.45 -13.04 -13.73
CA LEU A 470 -4.57 -14.47 -13.42
C LEU A 470 -3.71 -15.33 -14.36
N GLN A 471 -2.81 -16.13 -13.77
CA GLN A 471 -2.05 -17.18 -14.47
C GLN A 471 -2.63 -18.56 -14.12
N ARG A 472 -2.74 -18.87 -12.82
CA ARG A 472 -3.39 -20.07 -12.29
C ARG A 472 -4.35 -19.67 -11.17
N TRP A 473 -5.56 -20.21 -11.22
CA TRP A 473 -6.56 -19.99 -10.18
C TRP A 473 -7.41 -21.23 -9.92
N SER A 474 -7.99 -21.30 -8.73
CA SER A 474 -8.84 -22.39 -8.28
C SER A 474 -9.87 -21.90 -7.27
N VAL A 475 -10.90 -22.72 -7.05
CA VAL A 475 -11.71 -22.64 -5.83
C VAL A 475 -11.12 -23.65 -4.85
N ASP A 476 -10.37 -23.15 -3.88
CA ASP A 476 -9.78 -23.97 -2.83
C ASP A 476 -10.82 -24.23 -1.74
N THR A 477 -10.83 -25.45 -1.21
CA THR A 477 -11.68 -25.86 -0.11
C THR A 477 -10.87 -26.47 1.03
N TRP A 478 -11.36 -26.29 2.24
CA TRP A 478 -10.82 -26.95 3.43
C TRP A 478 -11.93 -27.11 4.47
N ALA A 479 -11.77 -28.04 5.41
CA ALA A 479 -12.80 -28.35 6.39
C ALA A 479 -12.26 -28.48 7.82
N VAL A 480 -13.09 -28.10 8.78
CA VAL A 480 -12.87 -28.31 10.21
C VAL A 480 -13.99 -29.20 10.75
N VAL A 481 -13.64 -30.38 11.25
CA VAL A 481 -14.61 -31.26 11.92
C VAL A 481 -15.07 -30.61 13.21
N LEU A 482 -16.39 -30.54 13.41
CA LEU A 482 -16.97 -29.92 14.58
C LEU A 482 -17.02 -30.91 15.76
N PRO A 483 -16.96 -30.42 17.02
CA PRO A 483 -17.14 -31.27 18.18
C PRO A 483 -18.47 -32.03 18.08
N TYR A 484 -18.41 -33.35 18.20
CA TYR A 484 -19.56 -34.22 18.08
C TYR A 484 -19.86 -34.90 19.42
N ASN A 485 -21.09 -34.73 19.90
CA ASN A 485 -21.61 -35.38 21.08
C ASN A 485 -22.81 -36.26 20.71
N LYS A 486 -22.59 -37.58 20.70
CA LYS A 486 -23.62 -38.61 20.40
C LYS A 486 -24.91 -38.50 21.23
N ARG A 487 -24.90 -37.80 22.38
CA ARG A 487 -26.10 -37.60 23.22
C ARG A 487 -26.91 -36.37 22.83
N ARG A 488 -26.33 -35.43 22.08
CA ARG A 488 -26.93 -34.14 21.72
C ARG A 488 -27.14 -34.00 20.21
N ASP A 489 -26.26 -34.59 19.41
CA ASP A 489 -26.16 -34.32 17.98
C ASP A 489 -26.66 -35.53 17.17
N MET A 490 -27.45 -35.27 16.12
CA MET A 490 -28.04 -36.32 15.29
C MET A 490 -27.02 -36.98 14.34
N PHE A 491 -26.00 -36.25 13.90
CA PHE A 491 -24.92 -36.73 13.03
C PHE A 491 -23.65 -35.92 13.26
N ALA A 492 -22.51 -36.48 12.86
CA ALA A 492 -21.23 -35.77 12.91
C ALA A 492 -21.17 -34.73 11.78
N GLU A 493 -20.74 -33.52 12.11
CA GLU A 493 -20.67 -32.39 11.19
C GLU A 493 -19.26 -31.87 11.01
N LYS A 494 -19.04 -31.21 9.87
CA LYS A 494 -17.86 -30.41 9.58
C LYS A 494 -18.29 -29.04 9.06
N ARG A 495 -17.46 -28.04 9.29
CA ARG A 495 -17.57 -26.74 8.63
C ARG A 495 -16.62 -26.72 7.45
N VAL A 496 -17.18 -26.62 6.24
CA VAL A 496 -16.43 -26.47 5.00
C VAL A 496 -16.28 -25.00 4.69
N TYR A 497 -15.09 -24.63 4.25
CA TYR A 497 -14.75 -23.31 3.76
C TYR A 497 -14.37 -23.41 2.27
N ALA A 498 -14.67 -22.36 1.52
CA ALA A 498 -14.28 -22.26 0.12
C ALA A 498 -13.90 -20.81 -0.24
N ALA A 499 -12.82 -20.64 -0.99
CA ALA A 499 -12.35 -19.33 -1.43
C ALA A 499 -11.71 -19.41 -2.83
N LEU A 500 -11.74 -18.29 -3.55
CA LEU A 500 -10.95 -18.12 -4.76
C LEU A 500 -9.50 -17.95 -4.41
N ARG A 501 -8.64 -18.73 -5.06
CA ARG A 501 -7.19 -18.64 -4.92
C ARG A 501 -6.56 -18.30 -6.27
N SER A 502 -5.56 -17.43 -6.23
CA SER A 502 -4.61 -17.21 -7.33
C SER A 502 -3.23 -17.69 -6.92
N GLU A 503 -2.53 -18.30 -7.86
CA GLU A 503 -1.11 -18.61 -7.77
C GLU A 503 -0.41 -18.15 -9.05
N ARG A 504 0.59 -17.28 -8.93
CA ARG A 504 1.29 -16.72 -10.10
C ARG A 504 2.71 -16.28 -9.79
N GLN A 505 3.53 -16.16 -10.83
CA GLN A 505 4.85 -15.54 -10.73
C GLN A 505 4.73 -14.03 -10.97
N VAL A 506 5.32 -13.23 -10.07
CA VAL A 506 5.32 -11.76 -10.14
C VAL A 506 6.73 -11.22 -9.86
N HIS A 507 7.07 -10.14 -10.55
CA HIS A 507 8.38 -9.50 -10.59
C HIS A 507 8.38 -8.17 -9.83
N GLY A 508 9.36 -7.94 -8.94
CA GLY A 508 9.48 -6.71 -8.13
C GLY A 508 10.10 -5.49 -8.84
N GLN A 509 10.58 -5.64 -10.07
CA GLN A 509 11.39 -4.62 -10.78
C GLN A 509 10.60 -3.37 -11.22
N LEU A 510 9.27 -3.37 -11.09
CA LEU A 510 8.47 -2.16 -11.31
C LEU A 510 8.91 -1.01 -10.39
N SER A 511 9.26 -1.33 -9.14
CA SER A 511 9.77 -0.36 -8.17
C SER A 511 11.04 0.35 -8.62
N LEU A 512 11.90 -0.31 -9.42
CA LEU A 512 13.14 0.28 -9.93
C LEU A 512 12.91 1.41 -10.94
N ILE A 513 11.75 1.44 -11.61
CA ILE A 513 11.35 2.57 -12.46
C ILE A 513 11.14 3.81 -11.57
N TYR A 514 10.45 3.63 -10.45
CA TYR A 514 10.10 4.72 -9.53
C TYR A 514 11.29 5.18 -8.70
N LEU A 515 12.23 4.28 -8.40
CA LEU A 515 13.55 4.68 -7.89
C LEU A 515 14.22 5.68 -8.83
N ARG A 516 14.31 5.34 -10.13
CA ARG A 516 14.98 6.17 -11.13
C ARG A 516 14.27 7.52 -11.30
N ALA A 517 12.94 7.52 -11.30
CA ALA A 517 12.14 8.74 -11.37
C ALA A 517 12.32 9.65 -10.14
N MET A 518 12.28 9.10 -8.92
CA MET A 518 12.47 9.87 -7.69
C MET A 518 13.90 10.45 -7.62
N ARG A 519 14.91 9.65 -8.00
CA ARG A 519 16.30 10.09 -8.11
C ARG A 519 16.44 11.26 -9.09
N GLU A 520 15.86 11.13 -10.28
CA GLU A 520 15.89 12.17 -11.31
C GLU A 520 15.21 13.46 -10.84
N LEU A 521 14.05 13.36 -10.20
CA LEU A 521 13.39 14.51 -9.56
C LEU A 521 14.27 15.15 -8.49
N GLY A 522 14.94 14.34 -7.67
CA GLY A 522 15.90 14.82 -6.68
C GLY A 522 17.01 15.64 -7.35
N ILE A 523 17.68 15.10 -8.37
CA ILE A 523 18.77 15.77 -9.10
C ILE A 523 18.30 17.07 -9.73
N ARG A 524 17.13 17.07 -10.40
CA ARG A 524 16.53 18.28 -10.98
C ARG A 524 16.27 19.37 -9.93
N ASN A 525 16.18 19.02 -8.66
CA ASN A 525 15.97 19.91 -7.53
C ASN A 525 17.18 19.98 -6.57
N GLY A 526 18.38 19.64 -7.05
CA GLY A 526 19.64 19.86 -6.30
C GLY A 526 20.00 18.80 -5.26
N VAL A 527 19.36 17.62 -5.30
CA VAL A 527 19.77 16.47 -4.47
C VAL A 527 20.98 15.78 -5.14
N PRO A 528 22.07 15.50 -4.41
CA PRO A 528 23.36 15.11 -4.99
C PRO A 528 23.46 13.60 -5.29
N PHE A 529 22.43 12.98 -5.88
CA PHE A 529 22.45 11.52 -6.10
C PHE A 529 23.48 11.06 -7.16
N ASP A 530 24.26 10.04 -6.82
CA ASP A 530 25.15 9.30 -7.71
C ASP A 530 24.39 8.55 -8.80
N VAL A 531 25.07 8.25 -9.91
CA VAL A 531 24.50 7.47 -11.02
C VAL A 531 24.05 6.09 -10.57
N VAL A 532 22.90 5.63 -11.08
CA VAL A 532 22.45 4.27 -10.79
C VAL A 532 23.42 3.28 -11.44
N PRO A 533 24.06 2.39 -10.68
CA PRO A 533 25.09 1.52 -11.21
C PRO A 533 24.48 0.45 -12.13
N ASP A 534 25.22 0.06 -13.17
CA ASP A 534 24.84 -1.03 -14.06
C ASP A 534 25.15 -2.38 -13.41
N THR A 535 24.30 -2.77 -12.46
CA THR A 535 24.38 -4.06 -11.77
C THR A 535 23.05 -4.79 -11.85
N SER A 536 23.08 -6.11 -11.62
CA SER A 536 21.88 -6.94 -11.63
C SER A 536 20.81 -6.49 -10.61
N ALA A 537 21.21 -5.83 -9.52
CA ALA A 537 20.30 -5.31 -8.51
C ALA A 537 19.43 -4.13 -9.00
N PHE A 538 19.90 -3.38 -10.01
CA PHE A 538 19.21 -2.23 -10.59
C PHE A 538 18.73 -2.47 -12.04
N ALA A 539 18.92 -3.68 -12.55
CA ALA A 539 18.61 -4.03 -13.92
C ALA A 539 17.10 -4.15 -14.16
N LEU A 540 16.63 -3.56 -15.26
CA LEU A 540 15.24 -3.70 -15.71
C LEU A 540 15.15 -4.80 -16.77
N PRO A 541 14.18 -5.73 -16.65
CA PRO A 541 13.92 -6.74 -17.68
C PRO A 541 13.60 -6.09 -19.03
N ALA A 542 13.98 -6.76 -20.13
CA ALA A 542 13.82 -6.21 -21.48
C ALA A 542 12.38 -5.82 -21.83
N ASP A 543 11.40 -6.60 -21.38
CA ASP A 543 9.97 -6.33 -21.60
C ASP A 543 9.43 -5.14 -20.78
N LEU A 544 10.20 -4.66 -19.79
CA LEU A 544 9.86 -3.52 -18.94
C LEU A 544 10.53 -2.21 -19.38
N GLN A 545 11.58 -2.25 -20.21
CA GLN A 545 12.39 -1.07 -20.55
C GLN A 545 11.61 0.04 -21.26
N THR A 546 10.77 -0.31 -22.24
CA THR A 546 9.94 0.68 -22.97
C THR A 546 8.95 1.37 -22.02
N ILE A 547 8.34 0.59 -21.12
CA ILE A 547 7.42 1.11 -20.10
C ILE A 547 8.17 2.01 -19.12
N ALA A 548 9.39 1.63 -18.73
CA ALA A 548 10.23 2.40 -17.84
C ALA A 548 10.53 3.80 -18.36
N VAL A 549 10.84 3.95 -19.65
CA VAL A 549 11.07 5.27 -20.29
C VAL A 549 9.82 6.14 -20.17
N LYS A 550 8.66 5.59 -20.50
CA LYS A 550 7.38 6.33 -20.46
C LYS A 550 6.98 6.73 -19.04
N LEU A 551 7.09 5.81 -18.09
CA LEU A 551 6.72 6.05 -16.70
C LEU A 551 7.69 7.01 -15.99
N GLN A 552 8.98 6.94 -16.30
CA GLN A 552 9.94 7.93 -15.80
C GLN A 552 9.60 9.32 -16.35
N ALA A 553 9.38 9.45 -17.66
CA ALA A 553 9.00 10.72 -18.26
C ALA A 553 7.73 11.31 -17.61
N TYR A 554 6.69 10.50 -17.43
CA TYR A 554 5.47 10.91 -16.74
C TYR A 554 5.75 11.39 -15.30
N ALA A 555 6.51 10.61 -14.54
CA ALA A 555 6.76 10.89 -13.13
C ALA A 555 7.55 12.17 -12.90
N VAL A 556 8.44 12.52 -13.82
CA VAL A 556 9.26 13.74 -13.74
C VAL A 556 8.62 14.96 -14.43
N GLY A 557 7.40 14.81 -14.96
CA GLY A 557 6.66 15.88 -15.63
C GLY A 557 7.05 16.15 -17.09
N ASP A 558 7.77 15.23 -17.73
CA ASP A 558 8.15 15.32 -19.15
C ASP A 558 7.01 14.83 -20.07
N SER A 559 7.22 14.97 -21.39
CA SER A 559 6.26 14.51 -22.41
C SER A 559 5.98 13.01 -22.28
N PHE A 560 4.71 12.68 -22.08
CA PHE A 560 4.26 11.32 -21.84
C PHE A 560 3.11 10.94 -22.80
N PRO A 561 3.30 9.94 -23.68
CA PRO A 561 2.29 9.55 -24.66
C PRO A 561 1.20 8.62 -24.09
N GLY A 562 1.24 8.28 -22.79
CA GLY A 562 0.41 7.21 -22.24
C GLY A 562 1.05 5.82 -22.38
N LEU A 563 0.52 4.86 -21.63
CA LEU A 563 0.76 3.44 -21.88
C LEU A 563 -0.31 2.87 -22.82
N THR A 564 0.11 1.99 -23.72
CA THR A 564 -0.79 1.19 -24.56
C THR A 564 -1.52 0.13 -23.73
N LEU A 565 -2.63 -0.39 -24.25
CA LEU A 565 -3.37 -1.48 -23.59
C LEU A 565 -2.51 -2.73 -23.37
N GLU A 566 -1.59 -3.04 -24.29
CA GLU A 566 -0.68 -4.17 -24.18
C GLU A 566 0.37 -3.97 -23.07
N GLU A 567 0.90 -2.75 -22.93
CA GLU A 567 1.81 -2.40 -21.84
C GLU A 567 1.12 -2.46 -20.48
N VAL A 568 -0.12 -1.96 -20.39
CA VAL A 568 -0.94 -2.09 -19.16
C VAL A 568 -1.17 -3.56 -18.81
N ALA A 569 -1.56 -4.39 -19.79
CA ALA A 569 -1.76 -5.82 -19.60
C ALA A 569 -0.48 -6.53 -19.15
N LEU A 570 0.68 -6.15 -19.71
CA LEU A 570 1.98 -6.69 -19.31
C LEU A 570 2.30 -6.36 -17.85
N LEU A 571 2.09 -5.11 -17.43
CA LEU A 571 2.28 -4.69 -16.04
C LEU A 571 1.41 -5.54 -15.10
N GLN A 572 0.13 -5.68 -15.38
CA GLN A 572 -0.79 -6.45 -14.52
C GLN A 572 -0.43 -7.92 -14.45
N ARG A 573 -0.05 -8.52 -15.57
CA ARG A 573 0.26 -9.94 -15.67
C ARG A 573 1.55 -10.33 -14.95
N LYS A 574 2.56 -9.44 -14.94
CA LYS A 574 3.92 -9.77 -14.49
C LYS A 574 4.47 -8.92 -13.35
N TYR A 575 4.03 -7.67 -13.18
CA TYR A 575 4.76 -6.68 -12.38
C TYR A 575 3.93 -5.99 -11.29
N VAL A 576 2.61 -5.92 -11.44
CA VAL A 576 1.71 -5.34 -10.42
C VAL A 576 1.23 -6.45 -9.51
N HIS A 577 1.54 -6.36 -8.22
CA HIS A 577 1.16 -7.37 -7.20
C HIS A 577 -0.33 -7.27 -6.82
N LEU A 578 -0.88 -8.35 -6.24
CA LEU A 578 -2.24 -8.41 -5.67
C LEU A 578 -2.17 -8.22 -4.15
N SER A 579 -1.84 -7.01 -3.72
CA SER A 579 -1.68 -6.69 -2.30
C SER A 579 -2.97 -6.89 -1.51
N GLY A 580 -4.12 -6.54 -2.07
CA GLY A 580 -5.41 -6.75 -1.43
C GLY A 580 -5.93 -8.18 -1.56
N ASN A 581 -5.89 -8.94 -0.48
CA ASN A 581 -6.28 -10.34 -0.41
C ASN A 581 -6.83 -10.76 0.97
N TRP A 582 -7.44 -11.94 1.02
CA TRP A 582 -8.06 -12.54 2.20
C TRP A 582 -7.21 -13.64 2.82
N ASN A 583 -5.88 -13.57 2.69
CA ASN A 583 -5.01 -14.44 3.47
C ASN A 583 -5.13 -14.05 4.95
N ALA A 584 -5.39 -15.02 5.82
CA ALA A 584 -5.49 -14.81 7.24
C ALA A 584 -4.11 -14.97 7.90
N VAL A 585 -3.82 -14.14 8.89
CA VAL A 585 -2.61 -14.25 9.70
C VAL A 585 -2.60 -15.59 10.45
N TRP A 586 -1.42 -16.19 10.59
CA TRP A 586 -1.19 -17.50 11.24
C TRP A 586 -1.98 -18.67 10.63
N GLY A 587 -2.34 -18.58 9.35
CA GLY A 587 -3.09 -19.64 8.66
C GLY A 587 -4.51 -19.84 9.20
N LYS A 588 -5.04 -18.90 9.99
CA LYS A 588 -6.39 -18.96 10.58
C LYS A 588 -7.47 -18.58 9.57
N HIS A 589 -7.44 -19.18 8.38
CA HIS A 589 -8.40 -18.94 7.29
C HIS A 589 -9.85 -19.32 7.66
N ASN A 590 -10.03 -20.01 8.78
CA ASN A 590 -11.30 -20.41 9.37
C ASN A 590 -12.00 -19.32 10.21
N SER A 591 -11.42 -18.13 10.34
CA SER A 591 -11.96 -17.12 11.25
C SER A 591 -12.96 -16.16 10.59
N ASP A 592 -14.05 -15.87 11.29
CA ASP A 592 -14.99 -14.81 10.93
C ASP A 592 -14.52 -13.41 11.40
N ILE A 593 -13.39 -13.34 12.12
CA ILE A 593 -12.85 -12.09 12.68
C ILE A 593 -12.10 -11.32 11.59
N GLU A 594 -12.66 -10.20 11.14
CA GLU A 594 -12.11 -9.42 10.02
C GLU A 594 -10.70 -8.89 10.27
N VAL A 595 -10.33 -8.65 11.53
CA VAL A 595 -9.00 -8.15 11.95
C VAL A 595 -7.88 -9.16 11.62
N LEU A 596 -8.18 -10.44 11.46
CA LEU A 596 -7.19 -11.46 11.08
C LEU A 596 -6.84 -11.44 9.59
N PHE A 597 -7.57 -10.67 8.77
CA PHE A 597 -7.28 -10.46 7.35
C PHE A 597 -6.61 -9.09 7.17
N ILE A 598 -5.33 -8.98 7.56
CA ILE A 598 -4.59 -7.70 7.55
C ILE A 598 -4.54 -7.08 6.14
N ASN A 599 -4.45 -7.91 5.10
CA ASN A 599 -4.39 -7.48 3.71
C ASN A 599 -5.77 -7.36 3.04
N ARG A 600 -6.87 -7.39 3.79
CA ARG A 600 -8.22 -7.38 3.20
C ARG A 600 -8.43 -6.13 2.30
N PRO A 601 -9.09 -6.30 1.14
CA PRO A 601 -9.56 -5.17 0.35
C PRO A 601 -10.48 -4.26 1.18
N ALA A 602 -10.41 -2.96 0.95
CA ALA A 602 -11.37 -1.99 1.45
C ALA A 602 -12.75 -2.22 0.81
N VAL A 603 -13.81 -1.80 1.53
CA VAL A 603 -15.19 -1.93 1.04
C VAL A 603 -15.32 -1.19 -0.30
N GLY A 604 -15.89 -1.86 -1.30
CA GLY A 604 -16.06 -1.30 -2.64
C GLY A 604 -14.77 -1.21 -3.47
N GLY A 605 -13.65 -1.77 -3.02
CA GLY A 605 -12.38 -1.78 -3.75
C GLY A 605 -11.73 -0.39 -3.86
N LYS A 606 -12.10 0.54 -2.96
CA LYS A 606 -11.57 1.90 -2.93
C LYS A 606 -10.75 2.12 -1.68
N ARG A 607 -9.49 2.52 -1.88
CA ARG A 607 -8.58 2.94 -0.80
C ARG A 607 -9.17 4.16 -0.08
N ALA A 608 -9.02 4.21 1.24
CA ALA A 608 -9.27 5.46 1.96
C ALA A 608 -8.14 6.45 1.66
N VAL A 609 -8.52 7.71 1.46
CA VAL A 609 -7.62 8.79 1.09
C VAL A 609 -7.91 9.97 1.99
N HIS A 610 -6.91 10.36 2.77
CA HIS A 610 -6.95 11.45 3.72
C HIS A 610 -6.24 12.69 3.12
N PRO A 611 -6.76 13.89 3.35
CA PRO A 611 -6.15 15.13 2.86
C PRO A 611 -4.77 15.39 3.51
N ASN A 612 -4.06 16.39 2.99
CA ASN A 612 -2.86 16.94 3.62
C ASN A 612 -3.31 17.88 4.76
N GLU A 613 -3.57 17.31 5.94
CA GLU A 613 -4.09 17.99 7.13
C GLU A 613 -3.35 17.57 8.41
#